data_AF-A0ABD3RCC6-F1
#
_entry.id   AF-A0ABD3RCC6-F1
#
_cell.length_a   1.000
_cell.length_b   1.000
_cell.length_c   1.000
_cell.angle_alpha   90.00
_cell.angle_beta   90.00
_cell.angle_gamma   90.00
#
_symmetry.space_group_name_H-M   'P 1'
#
loop_
_entity.id
_entity.type
_entity.pdbx_description
1 polymer ?
#
loop_
_entity_poly.entity_id
_entity_poly.type
_entity_poly.pdbx_seq_one_letter_code
_entity_poly.pdbx_strand_id
1 'polypeptide(L)'
;MLNAQQQYAEKMYDHRFQRTDQWKPVYTWLESLDTDEVIKSNDVLDWLAANPDIRDDLYARHSRYHLTHYIKKCHVKILKRKEKQGLIVAKIPPSRVNQSVEAKAPVSPHFTGISMSSMAKDGELYKAKHNEALRKFEILIELEKQLIPLFGKREN
;
A
#
# COMPACT_ATOMS: atom_id res chain seq x y z
N MET A 1 8.32 29.39 -30.42
CA MET A 1 8.46 29.90 -29.04
C MET A 1 7.52 29.07 -28.17
N LEU A 2 8.03 28.05 -27.48
CA LEU A 2 7.22 27.09 -26.72
C LEU A 2 7.11 27.48 -25.24
N ASN A 3 5.91 27.28 -24.73
CA ASN A 3 5.29 27.84 -23.52
C ASN A 3 6.07 27.70 -22.21
N ALA A 4 6.31 28.83 -21.56
CA ALA A 4 6.76 28.93 -20.16
C ALA A 4 5.78 28.30 -19.15
N GLN A 5 4.53 28.03 -19.55
CA GLN A 5 3.54 27.34 -18.73
C GLN A 5 3.78 25.83 -18.60
N GLN A 6 4.50 25.21 -19.56
CA GLN A 6 4.81 23.79 -19.49
C GLN A 6 5.91 23.51 -18.45
N GLN A 7 6.77 24.49 -18.19
CA GLN A 7 7.79 24.43 -17.13
C GLN A 7 7.22 24.61 -15.72
N TYR A 8 6.02 25.19 -15.57
CA TYR A 8 5.37 25.34 -14.26
C TYR A 8 4.60 24.11 -13.81
N ALA A 9 4.14 23.27 -14.74
CA ALA A 9 3.44 22.02 -14.43
C ALA A 9 4.39 20.96 -13.82
N GLU A 10 5.67 20.95 -14.20
CA GLU A 10 6.68 20.11 -13.53
C GLU A 10 6.99 20.58 -12.10
N LYS A 11 6.79 21.87 -11.76
CA LYS A 11 7.14 22.40 -10.44
C LYS A 11 6.11 22.13 -9.33
N MET A 12 4.99 21.46 -9.61
CA MET A 12 4.09 20.91 -8.59
C MET A 12 4.57 19.54 -8.11
N TYR A 13 5.85 19.42 -7.80
CA TYR A 13 6.34 18.27 -7.04
C TYR A 13 5.78 18.35 -5.63
N ASP A 14 4.84 17.46 -5.32
CA ASP A 14 4.31 17.25 -3.98
C ASP A 14 5.47 16.97 -3.01
N HIS A 15 5.86 17.98 -2.23
CA HIS A 15 6.94 17.87 -1.25
C HIS A 15 6.64 16.88 -0.11
N ARG A 16 5.44 16.29 -0.07
CA ARG A 16 5.11 15.19 0.86
C ARG A 16 5.76 13.85 0.48
N PHE A 17 6.28 13.70 -0.75
CA PHE A 17 6.74 12.42 -1.29
C PHE A 17 8.17 12.40 -1.85
N GLN A 18 8.96 13.47 -1.72
CA GLN A 18 10.32 13.51 -2.29
C GLN A 18 11.28 12.44 -1.73
N ARG A 19 11.05 11.94 -0.50
CA ARG A 19 11.83 10.81 0.04
C ARG A 19 11.36 9.44 -0.46
N THR A 20 10.17 9.35 -1.04
CA THR A 20 9.53 8.09 -1.44
C THR A 20 9.80 7.76 -2.90
N ASP A 21 9.95 8.76 -3.77
CA ASP A 21 10.14 8.53 -5.21
C ASP A 21 11.47 7.84 -5.55
N GLN A 22 12.54 8.10 -4.79
CA GLN A 22 13.82 7.38 -4.99
C GLN A 22 13.66 5.85 -4.81
N TRP A 23 12.76 5.44 -3.91
CA TRP A 23 12.51 4.02 -3.65
C TRP A 23 11.43 3.45 -4.55
N LYS A 24 10.78 4.26 -5.39
CA LYS A 24 9.69 3.81 -6.26
C LYS A 24 10.12 2.67 -7.20
N PRO A 25 11.29 2.72 -7.88
CA PRO A 25 11.72 1.60 -8.73
C PRO A 25 11.92 0.31 -7.94
N VAL A 26 12.45 0.41 -6.71
CA VAL A 26 12.62 -0.72 -5.80
C VAL A 26 11.26 -1.29 -5.41
N TYR A 27 10.29 -0.45 -5.01
CA TYR A 27 8.95 -0.91 -4.65
C TYR A 27 8.25 -1.58 -5.83
N THR A 28 8.29 -0.98 -7.02
CA THR A 28 7.69 -1.56 -8.24
C THR A 28 8.31 -2.92 -8.56
N TRP A 29 9.63 -3.05 -8.44
CA TRP A 29 10.30 -4.33 -8.61
C TRP A 29 9.81 -5.36 -7.56
N LEU A 30 9.82 -5.01 -6.27
CA LEU A 30 9.40 -5.92 -5.21
C LEU A 30 7.93 -6.37 -5.34
N GLU A 31 7.04 -5.48 -5.79
CA GLU A 31 5.63 -5.80 -6.02
C GLU A 31 5.43 -6.72 -7.24
N SER A 32 6.33 -6.66 -8.22
CA SER A 32 6.33 -7.57 -9.38
C SER A 32 6.78 -8.99 -9.04
N LEU A 33 7.43 -9.19 -7.89
CA LEU A 33 7.84 -10.51 -7.44
C LEU A 33 6.62 -11.28 -6.91
N ASP A 34 6.21 -12.32 -7.63
CA ASP A 34 5.13 -13.20 -7.20
C ASP A 34 5.64 -14.34 -6.30
N THR A 35 6.44 -13.98 -5.30
CA THR A 35 7.00 -14.91 -4.33
C THR A 35 6.57 -14.52 -2.94
N ASP A 36 6.17 -15.51 -2.12
CA ASP A 36 5.85 -15.29 -0.71
C ASP A 36 7.08 -15.36 0.21
N GLU A 37 8.25 -15.64 -0.35
CA GLU A 37 9.51 -15.70 0.36
C GLU A 37 10.25 -14.36 0.33
N VAL A 38 11.06 -14.13 1.38
CA VAL A 38 11.90 -12.94 1.45
C VAL A 38 13.07 -13.07 0.48
N ILE A 39 13.21 -12.12 -0.44
CA ILE A 39 14.34 -12.00 -1.36
C ILE A 39 15.70 -12.10 -0.67
N LYS A 40 16.63 -12.80 -1.34
CA LYS A 40 17.98 -13.02 -0.85
C LYS A 40 18.85 -11.80 -1.12
N SER A 41 20.03 -11.77 -0.50
CA SER A 41 20.99 -10.70 -0.76
C SER A 41 21.44 -10.68 -2.22
N ASN A 42 21.62 -11.85 -2.84
CA ASN A 42 22.07 -11.94 -4.22
C ASN A 42 21.03 -11.35 -5.19
N ASP A 43 19.75 -11.67 -5.02
CA ASP A 43 18.67 -11.13 -5.86
C ASP A 43 18.65 -9.58 -5.86
N VAL A 44 18.92 -8.96 -4.70
CA VAL A 44 19.07 -7.50 -4.59
C VAL A 44 20.25 -6.99 -5.41
N LEU A 45 21.38 -7.69 -5.32
CA LEU A 45 22.60 -7.29 -6.03
C LEU A 45 22.46 -7.46 -7.54
N ASP A 46 21.86 -8.55 -7.97
CA ASP A 46 21.62 -8.85 -9.37
C ASP A 46 20.65 -7.83 -9.98
N TRP A 47 19.59 -7.47 -9.24
CA TRP A 47 18.67 -6.42 -9.67
C TRP A 47 19.34 -5.05 -9.76
N LEU A 48 20.17 -4.68 -8.77
CA LEU A 48 20.94 -3.44 -8.81
C LEU A 48 21.97 -3.46 -9.95
N ALA A 49 22.59 -4.60 -10.25
CA ALA A 49 23.51 -4.74 -11.38
C ALA A 49 22.81 -4.55 -12.73
N ALA A 50 21.56 -5.02 -12.86
CA ALA A 50 20.73 -4.83 -14.04
C ALA A 50 20.21 -3.38 -14.21
N ASN A 51 20.27 -2.55 -13.16
CA ASN A 51 19.76 -1.17 -13.14
C ASN A 51 20.83 -0.19 -12.64
N PRO A 52 21.88 0.11 -13.44
CA PRO A 52 23.04 0.87 -12.98
C PRO A 52 22.70 2.30 -12.54
N ASP A 53 21.77 2.98 -13.23
CA ASP A 53 21.38 4.36 -12.88
C ASP A 53 20.78 4.44 -11.48
N ILE A 54 19.84 3.53 -11.18
CA ILE A 54 19.18 3.43 -9.88
C ILE A 54 20.19 2.99 -8.80
N ARG A 55 21.07 2.06 -9.15
CA ARG A 55 22.11 1.55 -8.25
C ARG A 55 23.05 2.65 -7.81
N ASP A 56 23.57 3.44 -8.75
CA ASP A 56 24.57 4.46 -8.48
C ASP A 56 23.95 5.59 -7.65
N ASP A 57 22.71 5.98 -7.95
CA ASP A 57 21.92 6.94 -7.14
C ASP A 57 21.68 6.46 -5.69
N LEU A 58 21.39 5.17 -5.50
CA LEU A 58 21.18 4.59 -4.18
C LEU A 58 22.49 4.45 -3.41
N TYR A 59 23.58 4.06 -4.06
CA TYR A 59 24.91 3.94 -3.45
C TYR A 59 25.54 5.28 -3.10
N ALA A 60 25.22 6.35 -3.82
CA ALA A 60 25.67 7.70 -3.48
C ALA A 60 25.18 8.15 -2.08
N ARG A 61 24.07 7.58 -1.59
CA ARG A 61 23.41 8.00 -0.34
C ARG A 61 23.45 6.96 0.77
N HIS A 62 23.54 5.68 0.42
CA HIS A 62 23.43 4.58 1.37
C HIS A 62 24.56 3.57 1.16
N SER A 63 25.09 3.06 2.28
CA SER A 63 26.01 1.93 2.22
C SER A 63 25.30 0.70 1.64
N ARG A 64 26.08 -0.18 1.00
CA ARG A 64 25.57 -1.43 0.44
C ARG A 64 24.82 -2.29 1.46
N TYR A 65 25.31 -2.32 2.69
CA TYR A 65 24.65 -3.00 3.80
C TYR A 65 23.27 -2.39 4.09
N HIS A 66 23.19 -1.07 4.25
CA HIS A 66 21.92 -0.38 4.54
C HIS A 66 20.91 -0.55 3.41
N LEU A 67 21.37 -0.49 2.16
CA LEU A 67 20.53 -0.67 0.99
C LEU A 67 19.90 -2.06 1.00
N THR A 68 20.72 -3.11 1.10
CA THR A 68 20.26 -4.50 1.10
C THR A 68 19.31 -4.77 2.26
N HIS A 69 19.65 -4.28 3.46
CA HIS A 69 18.81 -4.45 4.64
C HIS A 69 17.46 -3.75 4.50
N TYR A 70 17.45 -2.51 4.00
CA TYR A 70 16.22 -1.73 3.83
C TYR A 70 15.30 -2.34 2.76
N ILE A 71 15.86 -2.76 1.63
CA ILE A 71 15.12 -3.43 0.54
C ILE A 71 14.43 -4.70 1.07
N LYS A 72 15.14 -5.55 1.83
CA LYS A 72 14.55 -6.73 2.49
C LYS A 72 13.42 -6.35 3.46
N LYS A 73 13.61 -5.28 4.24
CA LYS A 73 12.57 -4.78 5.17
C LYS A 73 11.32 -4.31 4.41
N CYS A 74 11.48 -3.68 3.25
CA CYS A 74 10.37 -3.30 2.37
C CYS A 74 9.62 -4.54 1.87
N HIS A 75 10.34 -5.57 1.42
CA HIS A 75 9.72 -6.80 0.93
C HIS A 75 8.92 -7.52 2.03
N VAL A 76 9.46 -7.63 3.25
CA VAL A 76 8.70 -8.16 4.40
C VAL A 76 7.41 -7.38 4.66
N LYS A 77 7.42 -6.06 4.48
CA LYS A 77 6.19 -5.25 4.61
C LYS A 77 5.20 -5.51 3.47
N ILE A 78 5.67 -5.73 2.25
CA ILE A 78 4.83 -6.08 1.10
C ILE A 78 4.21 -7.46 1.32
N LEU A 79 4.98 -8.47 1.72
CA LEU A 79 4.49 -9.81 2.03
C LEU A 79 3.39 -9.78 3.11
N LYS A 80 3.63 -9.08 4.23
CA LYS A 80 2.62 -8.89 5.28
C LYS A 80 1.36 -8.16 4.80
N ARG A 81 1.49 -7.29 3.78
CA ARG A 81 0.34 -6.62 3.16
C ARG A 81 -0.39 -7.59 2.21
N LYS A 82 0.32 -8.36 1.39
CA LYS A 82 -0.25 -9.37 0.48
C LYS A 82 -1.01 -10.44 1.27
N GLU A 83 -0.47 -10.95 2.36
CA GLU A 83 -1.15 -11.91 3.25
C GLU A 83 -2.46 -11.33 3.81
N LYS A 84 -2.41 -10.09 4.31
CA LYS A 84 -3.62 -9.42 4.82
C LYS A 84 -4.63 -9.12 3.72
N GLN A 85 -4.19 -8.70 2.54
CA GLN A 85 -5.07 -8.44 1.40
C GLN A 85 -5.66 -9.73 0.83
N GLY A 86 -4.91 -10.82 0.77
CA GLY A 86 -5.43 -12.15 0.43
C GLY A 86 -6.54 -12.59 1.39
N LEU A 87 -6.40 -12.29 2.69
CA LEU A 87 -7.45 -12.53 3.68
C LEU A 87 -8.68 -11.61 3.53
N ILE A 88 -8.50 -10.39 2.99
CA ILE A 88 -9.60 -9.45 2.73
C ILE A 88 -10.31 -9.81 1.41
N VAL A 89 -9.57 -10.23 0.38
CA VAL A 89 -10.11 -10.73 -0.90
C VAL A 89 -10.85 -12.05 -0.68
N ALA A 90 -10.34 -12.95 0.16
CA ALA A 90 -11.06 -14.17 0.58
C ALA A 90 -12.32 -13.90 1.42
N LYS A 91 -12.46 -12.68 1.98
CA LYS A 91 -13.67 -12.24 2.70
C LYS A 91 -14.67 -11.50 1.83
N ILE A 92 -14.39 -11.27 0.54
CA ILE A 92 -15.43 -10.89 -0.42
C ILE A 92 -16.09 -12.22 -0.83
N PRO A 93 -17.30 -12.54 -0.34
CA PRO A 93 -17.93 -13.80 -0.68
C PRO A 93 -18.36 -13.74 -2.16
N PRO A 94 -17.99 -14.71 -3.01
CA PRO A 94 -18.81 -14.99 -4.17
C PRO A 94 -20.20 -15.39 -3.65
N SER A 95 -21.19 -14.60 -4.05
CA SER A 95 -22.61 -14.80 -3.77
C SER A 95 -23.03 -16.25 -4.11
N ARG A 96 -23.51 -16.95 -3.06
CA ARG A 96 -24.43 -18.11 -3.04
C ARG A 96 -23.87 -19.50 -3.42
N VAL A 97 -23.84 -20.42 -2.46
CA VAL A 97 -24.86 -21.46 -2.15
C VAL A 97 -24.23 -22.53 -1.24
N ASN A 98 -24.84 -22.72 -0.06
CA ASN A 98 -24.88 -23.88 0.83
C ASN A 98 -23.99 -25.12 0.52
N GLN A 99 -23.12 -25.52 1.46
CA GLN A 99 -23.39 -26.63 2.39
C GLN A 99 -22.19 -26.91 3.32
N SER A 100 -22.55 -27.26 4.55
CA SER A 100 -21.78 -27.87 5.64
C SER A 100 -20.74 -28.90 5.16
N VAL A 101 -19.55 -28.93 5.78
CA VAL A 101 -19.05 -30.05 6.61
C VAL A 101 -17.73 -29.64 7.29
N GLU A 102 -17.76 -29.78 8.61
CA GLU A 102 -16.69 -30.04 9.58
C GLU A 102 -15.32 -30.50 9.04
N ALA A 103 -14.23 -29.77 9.37
CA ALA A 103 -12.90 -30.37 9.46
C ALA A 103 -11.92 -29.54 10.32
N LYS A 104 -11.64 -30.10 11.50
CA LYS A 104 -10.46 -30.02 12.37
C LYS A 104 -9.45 -28.87 12.20
N ALA A 105 -9.29 -28.12 13.29
CA ALA A 105 -8.18 -27.22 13.56
C ALA A 105 -6.82 -27.94 13.62
N PRO A 106 -5.73 -27.28 13.19
CA PRO A 106 -4.41 -27.49 13.76
C PRO A 106 -4.00 -26.31 14.65
N VAL A 107 -3.29 -26.70 15.71
CA VAL A 107 -2.84 -25.92 16.86
C VAL A 107 -1.97 -24.72 16.45
N SER A 108 -2.37 -23.51 16.84
CA SER A 108 -1.57 -22.29 16.69
C SER A 108 -0.64 -22.13 17.90
N PRO A 109 0.66 -21.83 17.72
CA PRO A 109 1.53 -21.51 18.83
C PRO A 109 1.06 -20.19 19.45
N HIS A 110 0.96 -20.22 20.78
CA HIS A 110 0.65 -19.11 21.66
C HIS A 110 1.55 -17.90 21.34
N PHE A 111 0.99 -16.89 20.65
CA PHE A 111 1.44 -15.51 20.77
C PHE A 111 0.33 -14.72 21.45
N THR A 112 0.55 -14.46 22.74
CA THR A 112 -0.20 -13.49 23.53
C THR A 112 -0.09 -12.11 22.88
N GLY A 113 -1.23 -11.53 22.46
CA GLY A 113 -1.28 -10.11 22.09
C GLY A 113 -2.34 -9.71 21.08
N ILE A 114 -3.61 -9.76 21.50
CA ILE A 114 -4.76 -9.03 20.94
C ILE A 114 -5.34 -9.62 19.64
N SER A 115 -6.19 -10.62 19.85
CA SER A 115 -7.29 -10.93 18.95
C SER A 115 -8.17 -9.68 18.77
N MET A 116 -8.19 -9.09 17.56
CA MET A 116 -9.12 -8.02 17.21
C MET A 116 -10.51 -8.55 16.82
N SER A 117 -11.00 -9.59 17.49
CA SER A 117 -12.35 -10.12 17.30
C SER A 117 -13.24 -9.87 18.53
N SER A 118 -13.17 -8.67 19.10
CA SER A 118 -14.24 -8.01 19.87
C SER A 118 -13.74 -6.66 20.39
N MET A 119 -13.38 -5.72 19.50
CA MET A 119 -13.23 -4.36 19.99
C MET A 119 -14.62 -3.89 20.39
N ALA A 120 -14.85 -3.75 21.70
CA ALA A 120 -16.03 -3.10 22.23
C ALA A 120 -16.22 -1.80 21.45
N LYS A 121 -17.42 -1.59 20.89
CA LYS A 121 -17.80 -0.37 20.16
C LYS A 121 -17.70 0.91 21.03
N ASP A 122 -17.25 0.76 22.28
CA ASP A 122 -17.07 1.81 23.27
C ASP A 122 -15.62 2.24 23.52
N GLY A 123 -14.62 1.59 22.94
CA GLY A 123 -13.23 2.02 23.10
C GLY A 123 -13.04 3.44 22.53
N GLU A 124 -12.35 4.33 23.26
CA GLU A 124 -12.08 5.70 22.79
C GLU A 124 -11.44 5.74 21.41
N LEU A 125 -10.56 4.77 21.12
CA LEU A 125 -9.93 4.61 19.82
C LEU A 125 -10.96 4.29 18.71
N TYR A 126 -11.99 3.50 19.00
CA TYR A 126 -13.06 3.20 18.07
C TYR A 126 -13.90 4.44 17.79
N LYS A 127 -14.27 5.20 18.84
CA LYS A 127 -15.01 6.46 18.71
C LYS A 127 -14.22 7.50 17.91
N ALA A 128 -12.93 7.65 18.18
CA ALA A 128 -12.05 8.54 17.43
C ALA A 128 -11.98 8.18 15.94
N LYS A 129 -11.78 6.89 15.62
CA LYS A 129 -11.75 6.41 14.23
C LYS A 129 -13.10 6.55 13.53
N HIS A 130 -14.19 6.28 14.23
CA HIS A 130 -15.54 6.45 13.69
C HIS A 130 -15.83 7.92 13.37
N ASN A 131 -15.50 8.83 14.28
CA ASN A 131 -15.65 10.27 14.07
C ASN A 131 -14.77 10.79 12.93
N GLU A 132 -13.52 10.30 12.83
CA GLU A 132 -12.65 10.65 11.70
C GLU A 132 -13.23 10.16 10.37
N ALA A 133 -13.77 8.93 10.33
CA ALA A 133 -14.41 8.38 9.15
C ALA A 133 -15.68 9.16 8.76
N LEU A 134 -16.49 9.55 9.76
CA LEU A 134 -17.71 10.34 9.55
C LEU A 134 -17.39 11.70 8.93
N ARG A 135 -16.39 12.42 9.46
CA ARG A 135 -15.95 13.71 8.90
C ARG A 135 -15.46 13.57 7.46
N LYS A 136 -14.72 12.50 7.15
CA LYS A 136 -14.28 12.23 5.77
C LYS A 136 -15.46 11.97 4.84
N PHE A 137 -16.46 11.21 5.30
CA PHE A 137 -17.67 10.95 4.54
C PHE A 137 -18.45 12.24 4.23
N GLU A 138 -18.62 13.13 5.21
CA GLU A 138 -19.28 14.43 5.01
C GLU A 138 -18.58 15.28 3.94
N ILE A 139 -17.24 15.33 3.98
CA ILE A 139 -16.45 16.03 2.95
C ILE A 139 -16.67 15.41 1.57
N LEU A 140 -16.69 14.09 1.46
CA LEU A 140 -16.92 13.41 0.18
C LEU A 140 -18.32 13.68 -0.38
N ILE A 141 -19.34 13.70 0.46
CA ILE A 141 -20.71 14.06 0.06
C ILE A 141 -20.79 15.51 -0.42
N GLU A 142 -20.11 16.42 0.28
CA GLU A 142 -20.08 17.83 -0.12
C GLU A 142 -19.38 18.01 -1.48
N LEU A 143 -18.27 17.30 -1.70
CA LEU A 143 -17.59 17.27 -3.00
C LEU A 143 -18.47 16.66 -4.09
N GLU A 144 -19.17 15.57 -3.81
CA GLU A 144 -20.10 14.94 -4.74
C GLU A 144 -21.20 15.93 -5.17
N LYS A 145 -21.79 16.67 -4.21
CA LYS A 145 -22.78 17.71 -4.51
C LYS A 145 -22.24 18.84 -5.38
N GLN A 146 -20.98 19.22 -5.21
CA GLN A 146 -20.34 20.25 -6.05
C GLN A 146 -20.04 19.73 -7.46
N LEU A 147 -19.75 18.43 -7.59
CA LEU A 147 -19.42 17.80 -8.87
C LEU A 147 -20.65 17.42 -9.69
N ILE A 148 -21.76 17.00 -9.06
CA ILE A 148 -22.99 16.58 -9.75
C ILE A 148 -23.48 17.62 -10.78
N PRO A 149 -23.56 18.93 -10.47
CA PRO A 149 -23.97 19.96 -11.44
C PRO A 149 -22.99 20.13 -12.60
N LEU A 150 -21.69 19.88 -12.39
CA LEU A 150 -20.66 20.02 -13.43
C LEU A 150 -20.70 18.85 -14.44
N PHE A 151 -21.20 17.69 -14.02
CA PHE A 151 -21.37 16.52 -14.86
C PHE A 151 -22.81 16.38 -15.42
N GLY A 152 -23.70 17.31 -15.11
CA GLY A 152 -25.10 17.33 -15.54
C GLY A 152 -25.35 18.05 -16.87
N LYS A 153 -25.71 17.25 -17.89
CA LYS A 153 -26.31 17.59 -19.19
C LYS A 153 -25.48 18.42 -20.20
N ARG A 154 -24.75 17.70 -21.06
CA ARG A 154 -24.74 18.06 -22.49
C ARG A 154 -26.09 17.61 -23.07
N GLU A 155 -27.03 18.53 -23.23
CA GLU A 155 -28.12 18.35 -24.18
C GLU A 155 -27.55 18.37 -25.61
N ASN A 156 -28.11 17.51 -26.46
CA ASN A 156 -27.72 17.28 -27.87
C ASN A 156 -27.52 18.56 -28.68
#